data_AF-A0A930R3D8-F1
#
_entry.id   AF-A0A930R3D8-F1
#
_cell.length_a   1.000
_cell.length_b   1.000
_cell.length_c   1.000
_cell.angle_alpha   90.00
_cell.angle_beta   90.00
_cell.angle_gamma   90.00
#
_symmetry.space_group_name_H-M   'P 1'
#
loop_
_entity.id
_entity.type
_entity.pdbx_description
1 polymer ?
#
loop_
_entity_poly.entity_id
_entity_poly.type
_entity_poly.pdbx_seq_one_letter_code
_entity_poly.pdbx_strand_id
1 'polypeptide(L)'
;MMKLRTFLQDNIAALLCTALLAVMSIIAWRLLTPSPDRQLTPTYALADTALPPLHDFRADALVWQPYDYPAPPPLPTDTAAVYLSWEIPHT
;
A
#
# COMPACT_ATOMS: atom_id res chain seq x y z
N MET A 1 -2.37 46.32 0.24
CA MET A 1 -1.25 45.45 0.71
C MET A 1 -0.85 45.67 2.16
N MET A 2 -0.88 46.90 2.72
CA MET A 2 -0.49 47.13 4.14
C MET A 2 -1.35 46.36 5.17
N LYS A 3 -2.68 46.27 4.97
CA LYS A 3 -3.60 45.57 5.89
C LYS A 3 -3.31 44.07 6.04
N LEU A 4 -2.93 43.40 4.95
CA LEU A 4 -2.55 42.00 4.97
C LEU A 4 -1.23 41.82 5.75
N ARG A 5 -0.28 42.74 5.54
CA ARG A 5 1.03 42.70 6.19
C ARG A 5 0.95 42.89 7.70
N THR A 6 0.13 43.84 8.16
CA THR A 6 -0.15 44.03 9.59
C THR A 6 -0.88 42.83 10.17
N PHE A 7 -1.89 42.29 9.47
CA PHE A 7 -2.58 41.09 9.93
C PHE A 7 -1.63 39.90 10.10
N LEU A 8 -0.72 39.67 9.16
CA LEU A 8 0.29 38.63 9.29
C LEU A 8 1.21 38.88 10.50
N GLN A 9 1.67 40.11 10.69
CA GLN A 9 2.57 40.49 11.79
C GLN A 9 1.90 40.32 13.16
N ASP A 10 0.66 40.76 13.30
CA ASP A 10 -0.10 40.69 14.55
C ASP A 10 -0.43 39.23 14.93
N ASN A 11 -0.42 38.32 13.95
CA ASN A 11 -0.80 36.92 14.12
C ASN A 11 0.36 35.94 13.83
N ILE A 12 1.62 36.40 13.84
CA ILE A 12 2.81 35.56 13.54
C ILE A 12 2.80 34.27 14.37
N ALA A 13 2.53 34.35 15.67
CA ALA A 13 2.54 33.18 16.54
C ALA A 13 1.48 32.14 16.16
N ALA A 14 0.26 32.58 15.84
CA ALA A 14 -0.82 31.71 15.41
C ALA A 14 -0.51 31.06 14.05
N LEU A 15 0.08 31.83 13.12
CA LEU A 15 0.52 31.35 11.81
C LEU A 15 1.65 30.33 11.90
N LEU A 16 2.61 30.53 12.82
CA LEU A 16 3.67 29.55 13.08
C LEU A 16 3.11 28.26 13.67
N CYS A 17 2.15 28.36 14.58
CA CYS A 17 1.51 27.20 15.20
C CYS A 17 0.71 26.37 14.17
N THR A 18 -0.06 27.03 13.30
CA THR A 18 -0.79 26.34 12.22
C THR A 18 0.15 25.74 11.20
N ALA A 19 1.24 26.43 10.84
CA ALA A 19 2.26 25.88 9.95
C ALA A 19 2.92 24.63 10.57
N LEU A 20 3.26 24.67 11.85
CA LEU A 20 3.84 23.53 12.56
C LEU A 20 2.87 22.33 12.58
N LEU A 21 1.59 22.56 12.88
CA LEU A 21 0.55 21.53 12.85
C LEU A 21 0.38 20.93 11.45
N ALA A 22 0.41 21.75 10.40
CA ALA A 22 0.33 21.28 9.03
C ALA A 22 1.55 20.40 8.68
N VAL A 23 2.76 20.83 9.05
CA VAL A 23 3.99 20.05 8.82
C VAL A 23 3.93 18.71 9.56
N MET A 24 3.56 18.70 10.84
CA MET A 24 3.42 17.47 11.61
C MET A 24 2.36 16.53 11.02
N SER A 25 1.24 17.06 10.54
CA SER A 25 0.20 16.27 9.88
C SER A 25 0.69 15.65 8.58
N ILE A 26 1.45 16.41 7.77
CA ILE A 26 2.06 15.91 6.54
C ILE A 26 3.08 14.82 6.85
N ILE A 27 3.92 15.01 7.87
CA ILE A 27 4.91 14.00 8.29
C ILE A 27 4.20 12.73 8.76
N ALA A 28 3.19 12.86 9.62
CA ALA A 28 2.40 11.72 10.09
C ALA A 28 1.74 10.97 8.93
N TRP A 29 1.13 11.71 7.98
CA TRP A 29 0.57 11.13 6.77
C TRP A 29 1.63 10.36 5.99
N ARG A 30 2.81 10.96 5.76
CA ARG A 30 3.91 10.36 5.00
C ARG A 30 4.49 9.13 5.68
N LEU A 31 4.50 9.06 7.01
CA LEU A 31 4.89 7.87 7.77
C LEU A 31 3.85 6.75 7.69
N LEU A 32 2.57 7.09 7.54
CA LEU A 32 1.48 6.13 7.31
C LEU A 32 1.34 5.73 5.83
N THR A 33 1.90 6.52 4.89
CA THR A 33 1.76 6.29 3.45
C THR A 33 2.55 5.10 2.89
N PRO A 34 3.77 4.74 3.35
CA PRO A 34 4.38 3.49 2.88
C PRO A 34 3.46 2.35 3.33
N SER A 35 2.79 1.73 2.36
CA SER A 35 2.14 0.44 2.58
C SER A 35 3.21 -0.48 3.19
N PRO A 36 2.98 -1.04 4.39
CA PRO A 36 3.86 -2.04 4.98
C PRO A 36 4.18 -3.16 3.98
N ASP A 37 3.26 -3.41 3.05
CA ASP A 37 3.30 -4.48 2.07
C ASP A 37 4.23 -4.17 0.88
N ARG A 38 4.70 -2.92 0.69
CA ARG A 38 5.66 -2.60 -0.38
C ARG A 38 7.02 -3.29 -0.20
N GLN A 39 7.33 -3.71 1.02
CA GLN A 39 8.54 -4.49 1.31
C GLN A 39 8.35 -6.00 1.14
N LEU A 40 7.11 -6.47 1.07
CA LEU A 40 6.81 -7.87 0.87
C LEU A 40 6.85 -8.15 -0.62
N THR A 41 7.73 -9.04 -1.07
CA THR A 41 7.79 -9.45 -2.47
C THR A 41 6.60 -10.36 -2.74
N PRO A 42 5.55 -9.92 -3.44
CA PRO A 42 4.40 -10.77 -3.65
C PRO A 42 4.71 -11.83 -4.70
N THR A 43 4.05 -12.95 -4.56
CA THR A 43 4.00 -13.99 -5.59
C THR A 43 2.57 -14.29 -5.95
N TYR A 44 2.36 -14.79 -7.16
CA TYR A 44 1.06 -15.25 -7.61
C TYR A 44 1.15 -16.64 -8.22
N ALA A 45 0.04 -17.37 -8.18
CA ALA A 45 -0.10 -18.63 -8.87
C ALA A 45 -1.43 -18.65 -9.63
N LEU A 46 -1.40 -19.19 -10.84
CA LEU A 46 -2.61 -19.42 -11.64
C LEU A 46 -3.16 -20.79 -11.27
N ALA A 47 -4.49 -20.92 -11.26
CA ALA A 47 -5.16 -22.20 -11.13
C ALA A 47 -6.23 -22.37 -12.19
N ASP A 48 -6.22 -23.57 -12.77
CA ASP A 48 -7.14 -24.00 -13.82
C ASP A 48 -8.53 -24.36 -13.26
N THR A 49 -8.61 -24.58 -11.95
CA THR A 49 -9.85 -24.90 -11.22
C THR A 49 -10.22 -23.80 -10.25
N ALA A 50 -11.52 -23.56 -10.11
CA ALA A 50 -12.06 -22.66 -9.09
C ALA A 50 -11.65 -23.08 -7.67
N LEU A 51 -11.70 -22.12 -6.75
CA LEU A 51 -11.28 -22.24 -5.35
C LEU A 51 -11.69 -23.59 -4.72
N PRO A 52 -10.74 -24.48 -4.38
CA PRO A 52 -11.07 -25.73 -3.70
C PRO A 52 -11.53 -25.42 -2.27
N PRO A 53 -12.23 -26.35 -1.61
CA PRO A 53 -12.48 -26.27 -0.18
C PRO A 53 -11.16 -26.02 0.59
N LEU A 54 -11.20 -25.20 1.63
CA LEU A 54 -9.98 -24.79 2.36
C LEU A 54 -9.16 -25.99 2.88
N HIS A 55 -9.80 -27.11 3.22
CA HIS A 55 -9.13 -28.33 3.68
C HIS A 55 -8.34 -29.04 2.58
N ASP A 56 -8.71 -28.85 1.32
CA ASP A 56 -8.05 -29.40 0.14
C ASP A 56 -7.09 -28.39 -0.50
N PHE A 57 -6.99 -27.17 0.05
CA PHE A 57 -6.09 -26.15 -0.47
C PHE A 57 -4.63 -26.50 -0.14
N ARG A 58 -3.83 -26.70 -1.19
CA ARG A 58 -2.42 -27.08 -1.12
C ARG A 58 -1.57 -26.02 -1.79
N ALA A 59 -1.12 -25.03 -1.02
CA ALA A 59 -0.25 -23.95 -1.51
C ALA A 59 1.07 -24.49 -2.08
N ASP A 60 1.56 -25.60 -1.54
CA ASP A 60 2.77 -26.32 -1.98
C ASP A 60 2.63 -26.96 -3.37
N ALA A 61 1.39 -27.22 -3.81
CA ALA A 61 1.12 -27.80 -5.14
C ALA A 61 1.02 -26.74 -6.26
N LEU A 62 1.01 -25.46 -5.92
CA LEU A 62 0.89 -24.36 -6.87
C LEU A 62 2.25 -23.92 -7.43
N VAL A 63 2.26 -23.48 -8.69
CA VAL A 63 3.44 -22.91 -9.33
C VAL A 63 3.45 -21.40 -9.10
N TRP A 64 4.22 -20.96 -8.10
CA TRP A 64 4.36 -19.56 -7.72
C TRP A 64 5.31 -18.80 -8.64
N GLN A 65 4.93 -17.58 -8.99
CA GLN A 65 5.68 -16.68 -9.84
C GLN A 65 5.80 -15.29 -9.19
N PRO A 66 6.90 -14.55 -9.41
CA PRO A 66 7.03 -13.18 -8.91
C PRO A 66 5.90 -12.28 -9.42
N TYR A 67 5.36 -11.42 -8.55
CA TYR A 67 4.25 -10.56 -8.91
C TYR A 67 4.61 -9.07 -8.80
N ASP A 68 4.40 -8.32 -9.89
CA ASP A 68 4.54 -6.86 -9.91
C ASP A 68 3.22 -6.17 -9.50
N TYR A 69 2.85 -6.34 -8.23
CA TYR A 69 1.63 -5.76 -7.67
C TYR A 69 1.67 -4.21 -7.70
N PRO A 70 0.56 -3.52 -8.07
CA PRO A 70 -0.78 -4.04 -8.31
C PRO A 70 -1.13 -4.27 -9.78
N ALA A 71 -0.15 -4.28 -10.69
CA ALA A 71 -0.44 -4.51 -12.10
C ALA A 71 -1.00 -5.93 -12.27
N PRO A 72 -2.15 -6.13 -12.94
CA PRO A 72 -2.73 -7.46 -13.08
C PRO A 72 -1.75 -8.39 -13.82
N PRO A 73 -1.58 -9.64 -13.37
CA PRO A 73 -0.69 -10.57 -14.04
C PRO A 73 -1.24 -10.93 -15.43
N PRO A 74 -0.43 -11.44 -16.36
CA PRO A 74 -0.91 -11.95 -17.63
C PRO A 74 -1.82 -13.16 -17.39
N LEU A 75 -3.11 -13.01 -17.69
CA LEU A 75 -4.13 -14.04 -17.50
C LEU A 75 -4.41 -14.77 -18.82
N PRO A 76 -4.00 -16.05 -18.97
CA PRO A 76 -4.50 -16.88 -20.06
C PRO A 76 -6.02 -16.99 -19.99
N THR A 77 -6.66 -17.10 -21.16
CA THR A 77 -8.13 -17.16 -21.32
C THR A 77 -8.78 -18.26 -20.48
N ASP A 78 -8.05 -19.34 -20.19
CA ASP A 78 -8.53 -20.52 -19.47
C ASP A 78 -8.26 -20.47 -17.95
N THR A 79 -7.76 -19.35 -17.43
CA THR A 79 -7.47 -19.20 -15.99
C THR A 79 -8.76 -19.04 -15.20
N ALA A 80 -9.03 -19.97 -14.27
CA ALA A 80 -10.20 -19.90 -13.40
C ALA A 80 -9.98 -19.02 -12.16
N ALA A 81 -8.76 -19.02 -11.60
CA ALA A 81 -8.44 -18.26 -10.39
C ALA A 81 -6.97 -17.81 -10.37
N VAL A 82 -6.73 -16.72 -9.62
CA VAL A 82 -5.39 -16.21 -9.29
C VAL A 82 -5.25 -16.24 -7.77
N TYR A 83 -4.24 -16.96 -7.29
CA TYR A 83 -3.84 -16.93 -5.89
C TYR A 83 -2.71 -15.92 -5.70
N LEU A 84 -2.75 -15.19 -4.58
CA LEU A 84 -1.72 -14.23 -4.19
C LEU A 84 -1.13 -14.65 -2.85
N SER A 85 0.18 -14.52 -2.72
CA SER A 85 0.90 -14.80 -1.48
C SER A 85 1.92 -13.71 -1.18
N TRP A 86 2.01 -13.35 0.09
CA TRP A 86 3.03 -12.46 0.63
C TRP A 86 3.77 -13.19 1.73
N GLU A 87 5.08 -13.31 1.61
CA GLU A 87 5.91 -13.89 2.66
C GLU A 87 6.27 -12.82 3.68
N ILE A 88 5.78 -12.98 4.92
CA ILE A 88 6.15 -12.10 6.03
C ILE A 88 7.53 -12.55 6.52
N PRO A 89 8.58 -11.72 6.38
CA PRO A 89 9.92 -12.11 6.81
C PRO A 89 9.94 -12.39 8.31
N HIS A 90 10.54 -13.51 8.69
CA HIS A 90 10.85 -13.79 10.09
C HIS A 90 12.01 -12.89 10.52
N THR A 91 11.80 -12.11 11.59
CA THR A 91 12.81 -11.27 12.25
C THR A 91 13.89 -12.10 12.92
#